data_AF-A0A8T3NUJ1-F1
#
_entry.id   AF-A0A8T3NUJ1-F1
#
_cell.length_a   1.000
_cell.length_b   1.000
_cell.length_c   1.000
_cell.angle_alpha   90.00
_cell.angle_beta   90.00
_cell.angle_gamma   90.00
#
_symmetry.space_group_name_H-M   'P 1'
#
loop_
_entity.id
_entity.type
_entity.pdbx_description
1 polymer ?
#
loop_
_entity_poly.entity_id
_entity_poly.type
_entity_poly.pdbx_seq_one_letter_code
_entity_poly.pdbx_strand_id
1 'polypeptide(L)'
;MSLVTGGELGAIVRERREAREWTVDDLCRAIGGTPGAAFLARLEEGLMGPSSSLVLKLAAALGMPADLMLNAAGFATEGQRAEAITALGGTLPRRATDDA
;
A
#
# COMPACT_ATOMS: atom_id res chain seq x y z
N MET A 1 14.72 14.64 -10.78
CA MET A 1 14.10 14.71 -9.44
C MET A 1 13.71 13.30 -9.05
N SER A 2 14.28 12.78 -7.96
CA SER A 2 14.27 11.36 -7.61
C SER A 2 12.90 10.95 -7.03
N LEU A 3 12.29 9.90 -7.60
CA LEU A 3 11.08 9.27 -7.08
C LEU A 3 11.44 8.42 -5.85
N VAL A 4 11.62 9.08 -4.71
CA VAL A 4 11.57 8.41 -3.41
C VAL A 4 10.10 8.40 -2.99
N THR A 5 9.32 7.48 -3.54
CA THR A 5 7.89 7.32 -3.23
C THR A 5 7.66 6.76 -1.82
N GLY A 6 8.68 6.16 -1.20
CA GLY A 6 8.59 5.68 0.19
C GLY A 6 8.27 6.78 1.22
N GLY A 7 8.69 8.03 0.96
CA GLY A 7 8.51 9.14 1.90
C GLY A 7 7.06 9.62 2.03
N GLU A 8 6.32 9.66 0.93
CA GLU A 8 4.93 10.14 0.92
C GLU A 8 3.99 9.15 1.63
N LEU A 9 4.16 7.85 1.36
CA LEU A 9 3.42 6.80 2.06
C LEU A 9 3.70 6.83 3.57
N GLY A 10 4.97 6.93 3.97
CA GLY A 10 5.36 6.94 5.37
C GLY A 10 4.69 8.06 6.16
N ALA A 11 4.66 9.27 5.58
CA ALA A 11 3.98 10.42 6.16
C ALA A 11 2.47 10.20 6.34
N ILE A 12 1.79 9.66 5.31
CA ILE A 12 0.34 9.37 5.37
C ILE A 12 0.03 8.33 6.45
N VAL A 13 0.83 7.27 6.52
CA VAL A 13 0.67 6.22 7.53
C VAL A 13 0.80 6.80 8.94
N ARG A 14 1.84 7.60 9.16
CA ARG A 14 2.09 8.25 10.45
C ARG A 14 0.95 9.19 10.85
N GLU A 15 0.53 10.07 9.95
CA GLU A 15 -0.55 11.03 10.19
C GLU A 15 -1.86 10.30 10.57
N ARG A 16 -2.24 9.26 9.81
CA ARG A 16 -3.47 8.50 10.07
C ARG A 16 -3.40 7.66 11.34
N ARG A 17 -2.22 7.15 11.69
CA ARG A 17 -1.99 6.45 12.95
C ARG A 17 -2.14 7.42 14.13
N GLU A 18 -1.47 8.56 14.08
CA GLU A 18 -1.51 9.58 15.14
C GLU A 18 -2.91 10.19 15.31
N ALA A 19 -3.65 10.40 14.22
CA ALA A 19 -5.05 10.85 14.26
C ALA A 19 -6.01 9.88 14.98
N ARG A 20 -5.60 8.61 15.16
CA ARG A 20 -6.32 7.59 15.90
C ARG A 20 -5.75 7.34 17.29
N GLU A 21 -4.76 8.13 17.71
CA GLU A 21 -4.00 7.96 18.95
C GLU A 21 -3.33 6.58 19.05
N TRP A 22 -3.01 5.97 17.90
CA TRP A 22 -2.38 4.66 17.86
C TRP A 22 -0.86 4.76 18.02
N THR A 23 -0.29 3.83 18.77
CA THR A 23 1.16 3.58 18.74
C THR A 23 1.53 2.77 17.50
N VAL A 24 2.83 2.69 17.19
CA VAL A 24 3.31 1.84 16.08
C VAL A 24 2.99 0.36 16.34
N ASP A 25 2.98 -0.07 17.60
CA ASP A 25 2.54 -1.41 18.00
C ASP A 25 1.05 -1.63 17.75
N ASP A 26 0.20 -0.63 17.98
CA ASP A 26 -1.24 -0.73 17.69
C ASP A 26 -1.49 -0.88 16.19
N LEU A 27 -0.78 -0.09 15.37
CA LEU A 27 -0.84 -0.25 13.91
C LEU A 27 -0.35 -1.64 13.47
N CYS A 28 0.74 -2.12 14.07
CA CYS A 28 1.27 -3.46 13.83
C CYS A 28 0.20 -4.53 14.11
N ARG A 29 -0.47 -4.45 15.26
CA ARG A 29 -1.57 -5.37 15.62
C ARG A 29 -2.74 -5.26 14.65
N ALA A 30 -3.10 -4.04 14.23
CA ALA A 30 -4.19 -3.79 13.30
C ALA A 30 -3.96 -4.42 11.91
N ILE A 31 -2.71 -4.55 11.46
CA ILE A 31 -2.37 -5.22 10.19
C ILE A 31 -2.08 -6.72 10.32
N GLY A 32 -2.28 -7.31 11.51
CA GLY A 32 -2.06 -8.73 11.78
C GLY A 32 -0.67 -9.11 12.31
N GLY A 33 0.12 -8.15 12.80
CA GLY A 33 1.35 -8.37 13.56
C GLY A 33 2.65 -8.55 12.76
N THR A 34 2.58 -8.60 11.43
CA THR A 34 3.76 -8.73 10.53
C THR A 34 3.71 -7.60 9.50
N PRO A 35 4.82 -6.88 9.20
CA PRO A 35 6.23 -7.19 9.46
C PRO A 35 6.81 -6.79 10.84
N GLY A 36 6.00 -6.25 11.76
CA GLY A 36 6.46 -5.84 13.10
C GLY A 36 6.64 -4.33 13.24
N ALA A 37 6.66 -3.85 14.49
CA ALA A 37 6.69 -2.42 14.80
C ALA A 37 7.95 -1.70 14.29
N ALA A 38 9.13 -2.31 14.41
CA ALA A 38 10.39 -1.72 13.94
C ALA A 38 10.42 -1.47 12.42
N PHE A 39 9.80 -2.35 11.64
CA PHE A 39 9.65 -2.16 10.20
C PHE A 39 8.72 -0.98 9.91
N LEU A 40 7.58 -0.91 10.61
CA LEU A 40 6.60 0.17 10.41
C LEU A 40 7.19 1.54 10.78
N ALA A 41 8.00 1.64 11.83
CA ALA A 41 8.69 2.88 12.18
C ALA A 41 9.62 3.36 11.04
N ARG A 42 10.43 2.46 10.46
CA ARG A 42 11.31 2.79 9.32
C ARG A 42 10.53 3.15 8.06
N LEU A 43 9.37 2.53 7.86
CA LEU A 43 8.44 2.88 6.80
C LEU A 43 7.86 4.28 7.00
N GLU A 44 7.46 4.65 8.21
CA GLU A 44 6.97 6.00 8.54
C GLU A 44 8.04 7.08 8.37
N GLU A 45 9.32 6.74 8.57
CA GLU A 45 10.46 7.61 8.27
C GLU A 45 10.81 7.67 6.77
N GLY A 46 10.11 6.92 5.92
CA GLY A 46 10.36 6.86 4.48
C GLY A 46 11.67 6.13 4.11
N LEU A 47 12.29 5.43 5.05
CA LEU A 47 13.57 4.74 4.86
C LEU A 47 13.43 3.41 4.11
N MET A 48 12.21 2.91 3.92
CA MET A 48 11.97 1.69 3.17
C MET A 48 10.60 1.67 2.48
N GLY A 49 10.55 1.01 1.32
CA GLY A 49 9.31 0.76 0.58
C GLY A 49 8.67 -0.58 0.99
N PRO A 50 7.36 -0.62 1.27
CA PRO A 50 6.64 -1.87 1.53
C PRO A 50 6.32 -2.64 0.25
N SER A 51 5.88 -3.89 0.41
CA SER A 51 5.20 -4.62 -0.67
C SER A 51 3.78 -4.08 -0.90
N SER A 52 3.25 -4.25 -2.10
CA SER A 52 1.87 -3.86 -2.43
C SER A 52 0.84 -4.52 -1.52
N SER A 53 1.05 -5.78 -1.13
CA SER A 53 0.19 -6.50 -0.18
C SER A 53 0.17 -5.81 1.20
N LEU A 54 1.32 -5.33 1.68
CA LEU A 54 1.38 -4.59 2.95
C LEU A 54 0.70 -3.22 2.82
N VAL A 55 0.84 -2.53 1.69
CA VAL A 55 0.12 -1.26 1.43
C VAL A 55 -1.40 -1.45 1.52
N LEU A 56 -1.93 -2.54 0.94
CA LEU A 56 -3.36 -2.86 1.02
C LEU A 56 -3.82 -3.13 2.46
N LYS A 57 -3.01 -3.82 3.26
CA LYS A 57 -3.30 -4.03 4.69
C LYS A 57 -3.31 -2.73 5.47
N LEU A 58 -2.33 -1.85 5.22
CA LEU A 58 -2.26 -0.52 5.83
C LEU A 58 -3.48 0.32 5.45
N ALA A 59 -3.89 0.30 4.18
CA ALA A 59 -5.08 0.99 3.70
C ALA A 59 -6.34 0.53 4.45
N ALA A 60 -6.54 -0.79 4.56
CA ALA A 60 -7.66 -1.37 5.29
C ALA A 60 -7.64 -1.00 6.79
N ALA A 61 -6.50 -1.15 7.46
CA ALA A 61 -6.37 -0.86 8.88
C ALA A 61 -6.60 0.64 9.20
N LEU A 62 -6.10 1.54 8.34
CA LEU A 62 -6.21 2.99 8.48
C LEU A 62 -7.50 3.57 7.88
N GLY A 63 -8.37 2.74 7.28
CA GLY A 63 -9.62 3.20 6.65
C GLY A 63 -9.37 4.14 5.47
N MET A 64 -8.27 3.92 4.74
CA MET A 64 -7.86 4.75 3.61
C MET A 64 -8.18 4.05 2.28
N PRO A 65 -8.49 4.80 1.20
CA PRO A 65 -8.63 4.23 -0.12
C PRO A 65 -7.35 3.52 -0.57
N ALA A 66 -7.47 2.29 -1.06
CA ALA A 66 -6.33 1.47 -1.49
C ALA A 66 -5.53 2.14 -2.62
N ASP A 67 -6.20 2.75 -3.61
CA ASP A 67 -5.54 3.42 -4.73
C ASP A 67 -4.68 4.61 -4.29
N LEU A 68 -5.15 5.38 -3.30
CA LEU A 68 -4.37 6.49 -2.74
C LEU A 68 -3.08 5.97 -2.11
N MET A 69 -3.18 4.93 -1.29
CA MET A 69 -2.04 4.34 -0.60
C MET A 69 -1.06 3.66 -1.59
N LEU A 70 -1.58 2.99 -2.61
CA LEU A 70 -0.78 2.37 -3.67
C LEU A 70 -0.03 3.41 -4.50
N ASN A 71 -0.71 4.49 -4.90
CA ASN A 71 -0.09 5.59 -5.63
C ASN A 71 1.01 6.26 -4.80
N ALA A 72 0.73 6.57 -3.53
CA ALA A 72 1.72 7.15 -2.60
C ALA A 72 2.94 6.23 -2.43
N ALA A 73 2.76 4.90 -2.46
CA ALA A 73 3.84 3.93 -2.41
C ALA A 73 4.61 3.78 -3.74
N GLY A 74 4.15 4.41 -4.83
CA GLY A 74 4.73 4.29 -6.17
C GLY A 74 4.26 3.06 -6.96
N PHE A 75 3.19 2.39 -6.52
CA PHE A 75 2.56 1.32 -7.28
C PHE A 75 1.52 1.87 -8.26
N ALA A 76 1.40 1.20 -9.41
CA ALA A 76 0.27 1.45 -10.31
C ALA A 76 -1.05 1.03 -9.63
N THR A 77 -1.99 1.98 -9.60
CA THR A 77 -3.41 1.78 -9.21
C THR A 77 -4.13 0.90 -10.21
N GLU A 78 -5.32 0.40 -9.87
CA GLU A 78 -6.10 -0.43 -10.79
C GLU A 78 -6.44 0.31 -12.09
N GLY A 79 -6.78 1.61 -12.00
CA GLY A 79 -7.01 2.45 -13.18
C GLY A 79 -5.78 2.55 -14.09
N GLN A 80 -4.60 2.78 -13.51
CA GLN A 80 -3.33 2.85 -14.25
C GLN A 80 -2.94 1.49 -14.84
N ARG A 81 -3.26 0.38 -14.16
CA ARG A 81 -3.05 -0.98 -14.69
C ARG A 81 -3.95 -1.24 -15.88
N ALA A 82 -5.25 -0.96 -15.76
CA ALA A 82 -6.22 -1.13 -16.83
C ALA A 82 -5.85 -0.30 -18.06
N GLU A 83 -5.39 0.94 -17.86
CA GLU A 83 -4.89 1.80 -18.92
C GLU A 83 -3.63 1.22 -19.57
N ALA A 84 -2.65 0.77 -18.78
CA ALA A 84 -1.42 0.17 -19.30
C ALA A 84 -1.70 -1.13 -20.08
N ILE A 85 -2.61 -1.99 -19.61
CA ILE A 85 -3.05 -3.21 -20.31
C ILE A 85 -3.69 -2.84 -21.65
N THR A 86 -4.54 -1.81 -21.66
CA THR A 86 -5.18 -1.30 -22.87
C THR A 86 -4.15 -0.75 -23.85
N ALA A 87 -3.19 0.05 -23.36
CA ALA A 87 -2.13 0.65 -24.15
C ALA A 87 -1.17 -0.39 -24.78
N LEU A 88 -0.98 -1.54 -24.13
CA LEU A 88 -0.16 -2.64 -24.61
C LEU A 88 -0.88 -3.60 -25.59
N GLY A 89 -2.12 -3.29 -25.99
CA GLY A 89 -2.85 -4.06 -27.01
C GLY A 89 -3.74 -5.18 -26.47
N GLY A 90 -4.05 -5.19 -25.17
CA GLY A 90 -5.23 -5.84 -24.59
C GLY A 90 -5.51 -7.30 -24.99
N THR A 91 -4.86 -8.27 -24.34
CA THR A 91 -5.52 -9.55 -24.02
C THR A 91 -4.88 -10.15 -22.76
N LEU A 92 -5.41 -9.82 -21.58
CA LEU A 92 -5.18 -10.68 -20.42
C LEU A 92 -6.13 -11.88 -20.58
N PRO A 93 -5.65 -13.13 -20.53
CA PRO A 93 -6.54 -14.27 -20.51
C PRO A 93 -7.45 -14.13 -19.29
N ARG A 94 -8.77 -14.15 -19.52
CA ARG A 94 -9.73 -14.33 -18.44
C ARG A 94 -9.26 -15.54 -17.66
N ARG A 95 -9.03 -15.38 -16.35
CA ARG A 95 -8.79 -16.50 -15.46
C ARG A 95 -9.97 -17.45 -15.66
N ALA A 96 -9.72 -18.57 -16.32
CA ALA A 96 -10.68 -19.66 -16.40
C ALA A 96 -10.91 -20.06 -14.95
N THR A 97 -12.04 -19.65 -14.40
CA THR A 97 -12.65 -20.45 -13.36
C THR A 97 -13.04 -21.72 -14.08
N ASP A 98 -12.30 -22.79 -13.82
CA ASP A 98 -12.62 -24.11 -14.32
C ASP A 98 -14.08 -24.40 -13.91
N ASP A 99 -14.95 -24.52 -14.92
CA ASP A 99 -16.28 -25.07 -14.76
C ASP A 99 -16.11 -26.52 -14.31
N ALA A 100 -16.55 -26.81 -13.07
CA ALA A 100 -16.73 -28.14 -12.52
C ALA A 100 -18.16 -28.64 -12.78
#